data_AF-A0A422ZGC1-F1
#
_entry.id   AF-A0A422ZGC1-F1
#
_cell.length_a   1.000
_cell.length_b   1.000
_cell.length_c   1.000
_cell.angle_alpha   90.00
_cell.angle_beta   90.00
_cell.angle_gamma   90.00
#
_symmetry.space_group_name_H-M   'P 1'
#
loop_
_entity.id
_entity.type
_entity.pdbx_description
1 polymer ?
#
loop_
_entity_poly.entity_id
_entity_poly.type
_entity_poly.pdbx_seq_one_letter_code
_entity_poly.pdbx_strand_id
1 'polypeptide(L)'
;RLNDAFNIRKYAVLLANIRNVHVPRINFYNFSDGLHIQPPFVGISVGTLAGATGDDLLALTNGDYEAYQLSRGHGYSIYVDHLMPQNALTALKAAGAPGYKFWDIDIGSISGSTRLQIISAIRDGILSYTDIGRLRIRSCSCVSQTKDDFYLNTDQMESFIIDDYEVCSLNSGTWCITMGNRYGITGNIKHIGIKNIRYKEGVPLKSIAYVGYNCSVRFMDLHFANAAPLNGAQAVVHTERAATQSGDAGESAGGFIDTLKISGKFTFPNAGIGRLIWMRAKWNRILLNNLVVEGGERIIHENLVTGNKGKVFCNNVHVKGASGFCNTYNEIEAYHASTLLETTDMPYWTRDASAVVKIYGAVQTLNGTGVCRIGAGKYYAKGLDVPVNLTDYPPTGNHGDVVFNTNATGNTIGRYQYNSANSTWELQNRENISQSPSDTSATIYNPVWNRGFNWVQTLTQDV
;
A
#
# COMPACT_ATOMS: atom_id res chain seq x y z
N ARG A 1 2.47 -7.13 -46.32
CA ARG A 1 1.51 -8.23 -46.07
C ARG A 1 2.12 -9.04 -44.93
N LEU A 2 1.67 -8.75 -43.71
CA LEU A 2 2.26 -9.21 -42.45
C LEU A 2 1.67 -10.58 -42.08
N ASN A 3 2.34 -11.32 -41.19
CA ASN A 3 1.92 -12.66 -40.77
C ASN A 3 0.54 -12.57 -40.06
N ASP A 4 -0.51 -12.94 -40.77
CA ASP A 4 -1.90 -12.91 -40.28
C ASP A 4 -2.40 -14.35 -40.04
N ALA A 5 -3.07 -14.58 -38.92
CA ALA A 5 -3.69 -15.87 -38.58
C ALA A 5 -5.20 -15.70 -38.32
N PHE A 6 -6.02 -16.22 -39.23
CA PHE A 6 -7.47 -15.96 -39.27
C PHE A 6 -8.33 -17.22 -39.16
N ASN A 7 -9.49 -17.09 -38.52
CA ASN A 7 -10.54 -18.13 -38.41
C ASN A 7 -10.09 -19.46 -37.80
N ILE A 8 -9.05 -19.45 -36.95
CA ILE A 8 -8.59 -20.63 -36.24
C ILE A 8 -9.51 -20.93 -35.05
N ARG A 9 -9.95 -22.19 -34.91
CA ARG A 9 -10.93 -22.60 -33.88
C ARG A 9 -10.35 -22.81 -32.47
N LYS A 10 -9.06 -23.14 -32.36
CA LYS A 10 -8.34 -23.35 -31.10
C LYS A 10 -7.13 -22.40 -31.05
N TYR A 11 -5.91 -22.89 -30.95
CA TYR A 11 -4.71 -22.05 -30.94
C TYR A 11 -4.31 -21.64 -32.36
N ALA A 12 -4.09 -20.35 -32.63
CA ALA A 12 -3.49 -19.94 -33.91
C ALA A 12 -2.03 -20.41 -34.04
N VAL A 13 -1.27 -20.30 -32.95
CA VAL A 13 0.08 -20.88 -32.83
C VAL A 13 0.17 -21.58 -31.48
N LEU A 14 0.59 -22.84 -31.49
CA LEU A 14 0.91 -23.62 -30.29
C LEU A 14 2.40 -23.99 -30.30
N LEU A 15 3.11 -23.63 -29.25
CA LEU A 15 4.51 -24.03 -29.03
C LEU A 15 4.60 -24.90 -27.78
N ALA A 16 5.24 -26.05 -27.88
CA ALA A 16 5.42 -26.98 -26.77
C ALA A 16 6.84 -27.54 -26.76
N ASN A 17 7.46 -27.59 -25.58
CA ASN A 17 8.83 -28.09 -25.38
C ASN A 17 9.85 -27.43 -26.34
N ILE A 18 10.02 -26.11 -26.22
CA ILE A 18 10.80 -25.30 -27.16
C ILE A 18 11.98 -24.56 -26.52
N ARG A 19 12.99 -24.23 -27.31
CA ARG A 19 14.14 -23.44 -26.88
C ARG A 19 14.61 -22.47 -27.96
N ASN A 20 14.97 -21.26 -27.56
CA ASN A 20 15.54 -20.23 -28.44
C ASN A 20 14.65 -19.88 -29.64
N VAL A 21 13.34 -19.77 -29.42
CA VAL A 21 12.38 -19.46 -30.48
C VAL A 21 12.21 -17.96 -30.62
N HIS A 22 12.20 -17.49 -31.87
CA HIS A 22 11.78 -16.13 -32.22
C HIS A 22 10.41 -16.16 -32.88
N VAL A 23 9.44 -15.49 -32.27
CA VAL A 23 8.13 -15.23 -32.86
C VAL A 23 8.13 -13.80 -33.38
N PRO A 24 7.98 -13.57 -34.70
CA PRO A 24 7.98 -12.22 -35.25
C PRO A 24 6.67 -11.50 -34.90
N ARG A 25 6.42 -10.36 -35.52
CA ARG A 25 5.09 -9.75 -35.46
C ARG A 25 4.03 -10.70 -36.06
N ILE A 26 2.95 -10.93 -35.32
CA ILE A 26 1.76 -11.68 -35.77
C ILE A 26 0.50 -10.88 -35.43
N ASN A 27 -0.44 -10.82 -36.37
CA ASN A 27 -1.77 -10.27 -36.14
C ASN A 27 -2.81 -11.40 -36.16
N PHE A 28 -3.65 -11.46 -35.13
CA PHE A 28 -4.62 -12.52 -34.92
C PHE A 28 -6.06 -12.02 -35.14
N TYR A 29 -6.88 -12.87 -35.77
CA TYR A 29 -8.34 -12.76 -35.77
C TYR A 29 -8.95 -14.16 -35.70
N ASN A 30 -9.07 -14.70 -34.49
CA ASN A 30 -9.42 -16.11 -34.27
C ASN A 30 -10.38 -16.31 -33.08
N PHE A 31 -10.79 -17.56 -32.84
CA PHE A 31 -11.82 -17.90 -31.84
C PHE A 31 -11.28 -18.37 -30.49
N SER A 32 -9.99 -18.58 -30.33
CA SER A 32 -9.34 -19.00 -29.07
C SER A 32 -7.99 -18.30 -28.96
N ASP A 33 -6.93 -18.92 -28.45
CA ASP A 33 -5.70 -18.19 -28.14
C ASP A 33 -4.94 -17.79 -29.41
N GLY A 34 -4.26 -16.64 -29.36
CA GLY A 34 -3.32 -16.20 -30.39
C GLY A 34 -2.06 -17.07 -30.39
N LEU A 35 -1.14 -16.76 -29.47
CA LEU A 35 0.04 -17.57 -29.20
C LEU A 35 -0.14 -18.33 -27.88
N HIS A 36 -0.19 -19.65 -27.94
CA HIS A 36 -0.27 -20.53 -26.78
C HIS A 36 1.06 -21.26 -26.59
N ILE A 37 1.61 -21.24 -25.37
CA ILE A 37 2.90 -21.87 -25.08
C ILE A 37 2.75 -22.80 -23.88
N GLN A 38 3.02 -24.08 -24.12
CA GLN A 38 3.11 -25.10 -23.09
C GLN A 38 4.60 -25.39 -22.76
N PRO A 39 5.06 -25.12 -21.53
CA PRO A 39 6.41 -25.44 -21.09
C PRO A 39 6.74 -26.95 -21.18
N PRO A 40 8.04 -27.33 -21.15
CA PRO A 40 9.18 -26.47 -20.84
C PRO A 40 9.52 -25.50 -21.96
N PHE A 41 9.98 -24.29 -21.58
CA PHE A 41 10.55 -23.37 -22.55
C PHE A 41 11.74 -22.58 -21.99
N VAL A 42 12.66 -22.18 -22.88
CA VAL A 42 13.82 -21.36 -22.55
C VAL A 42 14.10 -20.37 -23.69
N GLY A 43 14.30 -19.09 -23.35
CA GLY A 43 14.82 -18.09 -24.30
C GLY A 43 13.86 -17.79 -25.44
N ILE A 44 12.58 -17.54 -25.14
CA ILE A 44 11.62 -17.12 -26.16
C ILE A 44 11.72 -15.60 -26.35
N SER A 45 11.80 -15.16 -27.61
CA SER A 45 11.69 -13.76 -28.00
C SER A 45 10.46 -13.59 -28.90
N VAL A 46 9.54 -12.72 -28.50
CA VAL A 46 8.33 -12.38 -29.25
C VAL A 46 8.42 -10.91 -29.65
N GLY A 47 8.15 -10.60 -30.92
CA GLY A 47 7.96 -9.25 -31.41
C GLY A 47 6.62 -8.68 -30.95
N THR A 48 5.81 -8.19 -31.89
CA THR A 48 4.46 -7.70 -31.58
C THR A 48 3.40 -8.77 -31.80
N LEU A 49 2.59 -9.05 -30.78
CA LEU A 49 1.32 -9.76 -30.98
C LEU A 49 0.20 -8.72 -30.98
N ALA A 50 -0.65 -8.74 -32.01
CA ALA A 50 -1.76 -7.81 -32.15
C ALA A 50 -3.04 -8.52 -32.59
N GLY A 51 -4.18 -7.87 -32.39
CA GLY A 51 -5.46 -8.29 -32.97
C GLY A 51 -6.47 -8.83 -31.96
N ALA A 52 -7.53 -9.46 -32.48
CA ALA A 52 -8.67 -9.91 -31.72
C ALA A 52 -8.68 -11.44 -31.61
N THR A 53 -8.66 -11.94 -30.38
CA THR A 53 -8.69 -13.37 -30.08
C THR A 53 -9.93 -13.71 -29.26
N GLY A 54 -10.52 -14.88 -29.52
CA GLY A 54 -11.68 -15.37 -28.77
C GLY A 54 -11.32 -15.80 -27.33
N ASP A 55 -10.04 -16.06 -27.06
CA ASP A 55 -9.47 -16.28 -25.73
C ASP A 55 -8.22 -15.37 -25.58
N ASP A 56 -7.09 -15.85 -25.07
CA ASP A 56 -5.95 -14.99 -24.72
C ASP A 56 -5.09 -14.62 -25.93
N LEU A 57 -4.57 -13.39 -25.97
CA LEU A 57 -3.62 -13.00 -27.03
C LEU A 57 -2.30 -13.79 -26.90
N LEU A 58 -1.84 -13.94 -25.66
CA LEU A 58 -0.73 -14.80 -25.25
C LEU A 58 -1.17 -15.68 -24.07
N ALA A 59 -1.03 -16.99 -24.20
CA ALA A 59 -1.29 -17.94 -23.12
C ALA A 59 -0.01 -18.67 -22.73
N LEU A 60 0.33 -18.65 -21.44
CA LEU A 60 1.41 -19.43 -20.84
C LEU A 60 0.79 -20.42 -19.85
N THR A 61 0.78 -21.70 -20.20
CA THR A 61 0.06 -22.72 -19.44
C THR A 61 0.94 -23.94 -19.15
N ASN A 62 1.11 -24.36 -17.88
CA ASN A 62 1.88 -25.58 -17.56
C ASN A 62 1.07 -26.86 -17.85
N GLY A 63 0.60 -27.00 -19.09
CA GLY A 63 -0.31 -28.03 -19.56
C GLY A 63 -1.63 -27.45 -20.07
N ASP A 64 -2.57 -28.32 -20.44
CA ASP A 64 -3.90 -27.94 -20.92
C ASP A 64 -4.86 -29.12 -20.67
N TYR A 65 -6.14 -28.99 -21.01
CA TYR A 65 -7.09 -30.09 -21.06
C TYR A 65 -6.47 -31.30 -21.77
N GLU A 66 -6.81 -32.51 -21.31
CA GLU A 66 -6.18 -33.77 -21.73
C GLU A 66 -6.02 -33.92 -23.25
N ALA A 67 -7.03 -33.52 -24.03
CA ALA A 67 -7.02 -33.59 -25.49
C ALA A 67 -6.04 -32.62 -26.19
N TYR A 68 -5.56 -31.59 -25.50
CA TYR A 68 -4.69 -30.53 -26.05
C TYR A 68 -3.35 -30.41 -25.33
N GLN A 69 -3.10 -31.27 -24.34
CA GLN A 69 -1.87 -31.24 -23.58
C GLN A 69 -0.73 -31.91 -24.36
N LEU A 70 0.28 -31.13 -24.73
CA LEU A 70 1.49 -31.61 -25.37
C LEU A 70 2.66 -31.74 -24.40
N SER A 71 2.77 -30.84 -23.42
CA SER A 71 3.87 -30.87 -22.45
C SER A 71 3.55 -30.16 -21.14
N ARG A 72 4.34 -30.49 -20.10
CA ARG A 72 4.41 -29.74 -18.84
C ARG A 72 5.89 -29.57 -18.45
N GLY A 73 6.24 -28.46 -17.84
CA GLY A 73 7.62 -28.16 -17.47
C GLY A 73 7.79 -26.75 -16.90
N HIS A 74 9.02 -26.33 -16.62
CA HIS A 74 9.31 -24.94 -16.23
C HIS A 74 9.40 -24.02 -17.45
N GLY A 75 8.90 -22.79 -17.32
CA GLY A 75 9.16 -21.72 -18.27
C GLY A 75 10.28 -20.84 -17.73
N TYR A 76 11.44 -20.80 -18.37
CA TYR A 76 12.61 -20.12 -17.82
C TYR A 76 12.72 -18.65 -18.20
N SER A 77 12.47 -18.31 -19.47
CA SER A 77 12.52 -16.92 -19.92
C SER A 77 11.73 -16.70 -21.19
N ILE A 78 10.90 -15.65 -21.17
CA ILE A 78 10.22 -15.11 -22.34
C ILE A 78 10.29 -13.58 -22.31
N TYR A 79 10.70 -13.00 -23.42
CA TYR A 79 10.62 -11.57 -23.67
C TYR A 79 9.61 -11.30 -24.78
N VAL A 80 8.69 -10.37 -24.54
CA VAL A 80 7.69 -9.91 -25.51
C VAL A 80 7.86 -8.41 -25.73
N ASP A 81 8.11 -7.97 -26.95
CA ASP A 81 8.29 -6.55 -27.26
C ASP A 81 6.98 -5.76 -27.03
N HIS A 82 5.88 -6.24 -27.62
CA HIS A 82 4.59 -5.54 -27.53
C HIS A 82 3.39 -6.48 -27.60
N LEU A 83 2.48 -6.35 -26.64
CA LEU A 83 1.12 -6.92 -26.72
C LEU A 83 0.13 -5.81 -27.06
N MET A 84 -0.56 -5.95 -28.18
CA MET A 84 -1.56 -4.99 -28.67
C MET A 84 -2.93 -5.66 -28.88
N PRO A 85 -3.58 -6.14 -27.80
CA PRO A 85 -4.92 -6.72 -27.91
C PRO A 85 -5.91 -5.70 -28.49
N GLN A 86 -6.77 -6.18 -29.39
CA GLN A 86 -7.87 -5.43 -29.98
C GLN A 86 -9.17 -6.16 -29.61
N ASN A 87 -9.57 -6.08 -28.34
CA ASN A 87 -10.69 -6.83 -27.77
C ASN A 87 -10.42 -8.35 -27.61
N ALA A 88 -9.16 -8.76 -27.43
CA ALA A 88 -8.79 -10.10 -26.98
C ALA A 88 -9.41 -10.42 -25.60
N LEU A 89 -9.50 -11.69 -25.18
CA LEU A 89 -10.01 -12.00 -23.83
C LEU A 89 -9.09 -11.40 -22.76
N THR A 90 -7.81 -11.74 -22.81
CA THR A 90 -6.74 -11.08 -22.05
C THR A 90 -5.55 -10.77 -22.96
N ALA A 91 -4.63 -9.89 -22.52
CA ALA A 91 -3.36 -9.69 -23.22
C ALA A 91 -2.40 -10.85 -22.92
N LEU A 92 -2.37 -11.30 -21.66
CA LEU A 92 -1.64 -12.48 -21.23
C LEU A 92 -2.42 -13.25 -20.14
N LYS A 93 -2.52 -14.57 -20.31
CA LYS A 93 -2.85 -15.51 -19.23
C LYS A 93 -1.63 -16.32 -18.82
N ALA A 94 -1.44 -16.46 -17.52
CA ALA A 94 -0.47 -17.38 -16.92
C ALA A 94 -1.19 -18.32 -15.95
N ALA A 95 -1.22 -19.61 -16.27
CA ALA A 95 -1.85 -20.65 -15.46
C ALA A 95 -0.95 -21.87 -15.30
N GLY A 96 -0.69 -22.26 -14.05
CA GLY A 96 0.33 -23.25 -13.73
C GLY A 96 -0.19 -24.59 -13.22
N ALA A 97 0.74 -25.52 -13.06
CA ALA A 97 0.50 -26.80 -12.42
C ALA A 97 1.52 -27.04 -11.30
N PRO A 98 1.17 -27.83 -10.26
CA PRO A 98 2.08 -28.09 -9.13
C PRO A 98 3.45 -28.60 -9.60
N GLY A 99 4.52 -28.09 -8.98
CA GLY A 99 5.90 -28.47 -9.28
C GLY A 99 6.55 -27.70 -10.42
N TYR A 100 5.82 -26.83 -11.13
CA TYR A 100 6.34 -26.00 -12.21
C TYR A 100 6.24 -24.51 -11.92
N LYS A 101 7.10 -23.73 -12.58
CA LYS A 101 7.25 -22.29 -12.36
C LYS A 101 7.52 -21.57 -13.68
N PHE A 102 6.95 -20.37 -13.82
CA PHE A 102 7.35 -19.39 -14.84
C PHE A 102 8.38 -18.44 -14.21
N TRP A 103 9.66 -18.67 -14.46
CA TRP A 103 10.75 -17.94 -13.81
C TRP A 103 10.83 -16.48 -14.22
N ASP A 104 10.67 -16.19 -15.50
CA ASP A 104 10.84 -14.84 -16.02
C ASP A 104 9.93 -14.54 -17.22
N ILE A 105 9.01 -13.60 -17.04
CA ILE A 105 8.12 -13.06 -18.06
C ILE A 105 8.40 -11.56 -18.15
N ASP A 106 8.95 -11.12 -19.27
CA ASP A 106 9.34 -9.73 -19.47
C ASP A 106 8.63 -9.12 -20.68
N ILE A 107 7.84 -8.09 -20.46
CA ILE A 107 7.03 -7.44 -21.49
C ILE A 107 7.53 -6.01 -21.68
N GLY A 108 7.81 -5.62 -22.92
CA GLY A 108 8.15 -4.26 -23.30
C GLY A 108 6.97 -3.33 -23.07
N SER A 109 5.92 -3.47 -23.88
CA SER A 109 4.72 -2.65 -23.74
C SER A 109 3.42 -3.43 -23.87
N ILE A 110 2.35 -2.91 -23.27
CA ILE A 110 0.97 -3.37 -23.48
C ILE A 110 0.08 -2.17 -23.75
N SER A 111 -0.63 -2.17 -24.88
CA SER A 111 -1.59 -1.13 -25.26
C SER A 111 -2.80 -1.74 -25.98
N GLY A 112 -3.84 -0.94 -26.25
CA GLY A 112 -5.07 -1.44 -26.87
C GLY A 112 -6.14 -1.77 -25.82
N SER A 113 -6.90 -2.84 -26.02
CA SER A 113 -8.00 -3.21 -25.14
C SER A 113 -8.25 -4.72 -25.02
N THR A 114 -8.71 -5.15 -23.84
CA THR A 114 -9.13 -6.53 -23.54
C THR A 114 -10.60 -6.57 -23.11
N ARG A 115 -11.25 -7.73 -23.25
CA ARG A 115 -12.62 -7.99 -22.77
C ARG A 115 -12.65 -8.26 -21.28
N LEU A 116 -11.70 -9.05 -20.78
CA LEU A 116 -11.46 -9.27 -19.35
C LEU A 116 -10.19 -8.50 -18.95
N GLN A 117 -9.37 -9.08 -18.09
CA GLN A 117 -8.14 -8.45 -17.57
C GLN A 117 -7.09 -8.28 -18.66
N ILE A 118 -6.20 -7.30 -18.47
CA ILE A 118 -4.96 -7.17 -19.23
C ILE A 118 -4.09 -8.41 -18.96
N ILE A 119 -3.85 -8.71 -17.69
CA ILE A 119 -3.13 -9.93 -17.25
C ILE A 119 -4.01 -10.74 -16.32
N SER A 120 -4.10 -12.03 -16.59
CA SER A 120 -4.72 -13.01 -15.70
C SER A 120 -3.67 -14.04 -15.26
N ALA A 121 -3.19 -13.90 -14.03
CA ALA A 121 -2.28 -14.86 -13.41
C ALA A 121 -3.05 -15.64 -12.34
N ILE A 122 -3.51 -16.83 -12.69
CA ILE A 122 -4.56 -17.55 -11.96
C ILE A 122 -4.32 -19.05 -11.94
N ARG A 123 -4.96 -19.75 -10.99
CA ARG A 123 -5.33 -21.16 -11.19
C ARG A 123 -6.52 -21.25 -12.16
N ASP A 124 -6.50 -22.23 -13.06
CA ASP A 124 -7.55 -22.44 -14.07
C ASP A 124 -7.86 -23.93 -14.31
N GLY A 125 -9.04 -24.39 -13.90
CA GLY A 125 -9.46 -25.78 -14.04
C GLY A 125 -8.45 -26.79 -13.47
N ILE A 126 -7.88 -27.61 -14.35
CA ILE A 126 -6.87 -28.62 -13.99
C ILE A 126 -5.49 -28.03 -13.65
N LEU A 127 -5.26 -26.77 -14.03
CA LEU A 127 -4.05 -26.00 -13.74
C LEU A 127 -4.20 -25.40 -12.34
N SER A 128 -3.97 -26.26 -11.36
CA SER A 128 -4.36 -26.06 -9.97
C SER A 128 -3.34 -25.31 -9.12
N TYR A 129 -2.22 -24.82 -9.69
CA TYR A 129 -1.19 -24.11 -8.92
C TYR A 129 -0.35 -23.18 -9.80
N THR A 130 -0.30 -21.89 -9.50
CA THR A 130 0.44 -20.92 -10.32
C THR A 130 1.58 -20.27 -9.54
N ASP A 131 2.82 -20.55 -9.95
CA ASP A 131 4.06 -19.98 -9.41
C ASP A 131 4.81 -19.19 -10.48
N ILE A 132 5.05 -17.92 -10.17
CA ILE A 132 5.72 -16.97 -11.05
C ILE A 132 6.93 -16.38 -10.31
N GLY A 133 8.10 -16.40 -10.95
CA GLY A 133 9.28 -15.65 -10.48
C GLY A 133 9.05 -14.16 -10.68
N ARG A 134 9.52 -13.63 -11.80
CA ARG A 134 9.32 -12.24 -12.19
C ARG A 134 8.32 -12.12 -13.33
N LEU A 135 7.34 -11.23 -13.17
CA LEU A 135 6.53 -10.69 -14.26
C LEU A 135 6.75 -9.19 -14.30
N ARG A 136 7.39 -8.70 -15.37
CA ARG A 136 7.66 -7.26 -15.57
C ARG A 136 6.98 -6.74 -16.82
N ILE A 137 6.44 -5.53 -16.73
CA ILE A 137 5.90 -4.75 -17.84
C ILE A 137 6.62 -3.40 -17.83
N ARG A 138 7.29 -2.99 -18.92
CA ARG A 138 7.97 -1.67 -18.91
C ARG A 138 6.96 -0.54 -19.06
N SER A 139 5.96 -0.69 -19.92
CA SER A 139 4.88 0.31 -20.07
C SER A 139 3.53 -0.33 -20.31
N CYS A 140 2.49 0.16 -19.65
CA CYS A 140 1.12 -0.29 -19.83
C CYS A 140 0.16 0.90 -19.94
N SER A 141 -0.57 0.97 -21.05
CA SER A 141 -1.64 1.94 -21.33
C SER A 141 -2.86 1.25 -21.96
N CYS A 142 -3.09 -0.02 -21.61
CA CYS A 142 -4.17 -0.85 -22.14
C CYS A 142 -5.47 -0.67 -21.33
N VAL A 143 -6.60 -0.78 -22.00
CA VAL A 143 -7.94 -0.70 -21.39
C VAL A 143 -8.45 -2.10 -21.08
N SER A 144 -8.82 -2.35 -19.83
CA SER A 144 -9.62 -3.51 -19.44
C SER A 144 -11.10 -3.14 -19.46
N GLN A 145 -11.94 -3.97 -20.09
CA GLN A 145 -13.39 -3.81 -20.07
C GLN A 145 -14.07 -4.45 -18.86
N THR A 146 -13.30 -5.13 -17.99
CA THR A 146 -13.81 -5.70 -16.73
C THR A 146 -13.48 -4.81 -15.54
N LYS A 147 -13.81 -5.32 -14.35
CA LYS A 147 -13.57 -4.69 -13.05
C LYS A 147 -12.09 -4.46 -12.79
N ASP A 148 -11.22 -5.38 -13.20
CA ASP A 148 -9.80 -5.38 -12.86
C ASP A 148 -8.90 -5.36 -14.09
N ASP A 149 -7.76 -4.66 -13.98
CA ASP A 149 -6.76 -4.61 -15.05
C ASP A 149 -5.83 -5.83 -14.95
N PHE A 150 -5.45 -6.17 -13.73
CA PHE A 150 -4.57 -7.29 -13.42
C PHE A 150 -5.23 -8.15 -12.34
N TYR A 151 -5.43 -9.42 -12.64
CA TYR A 151 -5.88 -10.40 -11.66
C TYR A 151 -4.73 -11.32 -11.29
N LEU A 152 -4.17 -11.10 -10.10
CA LEU A 152 -3.00 -11.80 -9.60
C LEU A 152 -3.43 -12.73 -8.47
N ASN A 153 -4.09 -13.82 -8.87
CA ASN A 153 -4.60 -14.83 -7.97
C ASN A 153 -3.76 -16.11 -8.09
N THR A 154 -2.46 -15.91 -7.91
CA THR A 154 -1.39 -16.91 -7.94
C THR A 154 -1.12 -17.48 -6.56
N ASP A 155 -0.55 -18.67 -6.51
CA ASP A 155 -0.09 -19.30 -5.27
C ASP A 155 1.19 -18.64 -4.74
N GLN A 156 2.13 -18.42 -5.65
CA GLN A 156 3.42 -17.83 -5.38
C GLN A 156 3.77 -16.83 -6.48
N MET A 157 4.27 -15.67 -6.07
CA MET A 157 4.84 -14.70 -6.99
C MET A 157 6.04 -14.00 -6.35
N GLU A 158 7.21 -14.02 -7.00
CA GLU A 158 8.36 -13.31 -6.46
C GLU A 158 8.31 -11.83 -6.75
N SER A 159 7.88 -11.43 -7.95
CA SER A 159 7.66 -10.03 -8.26
C SER A 159 6.67 -9.79 -9.40
N PHE A 160 5.81 -8.79 -9.21
CA PHE A 160 5.06 -8.12 -10.26
C PHE A 160 5.54 -6.68 -10.36
N ILE A 161 6.05 -6.28 -11.53
CA ILE A 161 6.68 -4.97 -11.72
C ILE A 161 6.07 -4.27 -12.93
N ILE A 162 5.67 -3.02 -12.77
CA ILE A 162 5.33 -2.12 -13.88
C ILE A 162 6.16 -0.84 -13.74
N ASP A 163 6.97 -0.52 -14.76
CA ASP A 163 7.84 0.67 -14.69
C ASP A 163 7.09 1.97 -15.06
N ASP A 164 6.08 1.88 -15.91
CA ASP A 164 5.25 2.99 -16.35
C ASP A 164 3.79 2.54 -16.52
N TYR A 165 2.90 3.05 -15.68
CA TYR A 165 1.49 2.65 -15.68
C TYR A 165 0.55 3.83 -15.87
N GLU A 166 -0.17 3.83 -16.99
CA GLU A 166 -1.30 4.72 -17.23
C GLU A 166 -2.61 3.95 -17.04
N VAL A 167 -3.40 4.38 -16.05
CA VAL A 167 -4.73 3.83 -15.82
C VAL A 167 -5.68 4.36 -16.89
N CYS A 168 -6.13 3.46 -17.77
CA CYS A 168 -6.99 3.80 -18.91
C CYS A 168 -8.45 3.32 -18.76
N SER A 169 -8.72 2.41 -17.83
CA SER A 169 -10.00 1.69 -17.74
C SER A 169 -11.11 2.53 -17.11
N LEU A 170 -12.23 2.69 -17.82
CA LEU A 170 -13.33 3.60 -17.45
C LEU A 170 -14.25 3.09 -16.33
N ASN A 171 -14.17 1.80 -15.97
CA ASN A 171 -15.03 1.21 -14.94
C ASN A 171 -14.70 1.80 -13.55
N SER A 172 -15.43 2.84 -13.14
CA SER A 172 -15.32 3.45 -11.80
C SER A 172 -15.75 2.47 -10.70
N GLY A 173 -15.16 2.56 -9.51
CA GLY A 173 -15.58 1.74 -8.36
C GLY A 173 -14.90 0.37 -8.29
N THR A 174 -13.72 0.21 -8.89
CA THR A 174 -13.06 -1.08 -9.10
C THR A 174 -11.55 -1.02 -8.82
N TRP A 175 -10.77 -2.05 -9.16
CA TRP A 175 -9.37 -2.18 -8.72
C TRP A 175 -8.43 -2.44 -9.90
N CYS A 176 -7.28 -1.76 -9.99
CA CYS A 176 -6.29 -2.04 -11.02
C CYS A 176 -5.74 -3.45 -10.81
N ILE A 177 -5.22 -3.73 -9.61
CA ILE A 177 -4.74 -5.06 -9.23
C ILE A 177 -5.68 -5.67 -8.19
N THR A 178 -6.18 -6.87 -8.48
CA THR A 178 -6.93 -7.69 -7.54
C THR A 178 -6.13 -8.93 -7.17
N MET A 179 -5.98 -9.18 -5.87
CA MET A 179 -5.24 -10.33 -5.32
C MET A 179 -6.08 -11.05 -4.26
N GLY A 180 -5.92 -12.37 -4.16
CA GLY A 180 -6.62 -13.20 -3.17
C GLY A 180 -8.08 -13.49 -3.51
N ASN A 181 -8.93 -13.49 -2.49
CA ASN A 181 -10.36 -13.82 -2.56
C ASN A 181 -10.67 -15.30 -2.89
N ARG A 182 -9.88 -16.24 -2.36
CA ARG A 182 -10.21 -17.67 -2.44
C ARG A 182 -10.10 -18.34 -1.08
N TYR A 183 -11.11 -19.12 -0.74
CA TYR A 183 -11.08 -19.97 0.44
C TYR A 183 -10.04 -21.10 0.29
N GLY A 184 -9.36 -21.44 1.38
CA GLY A 184 -8.40 -22.55 1.45
C GLY A 184 -7.10 -22.37 0.64
N ILE A 185 -6.93 -21.25 -0.07
CA ILE A 185 -5.76 -20.97 -0.90
C ILE A 185 -5.22 -19.61 -0.54
N THR A 186 -3.97 -19.56 -0.07
CA THR A 186 -3.28 -18.30 0.23
C THR A 186 -2.31 -17.92 -0.87
N GLY A 187 -2.57 -16.79 -1.51
CA GLY A 187 -1.63 -16.18 -2.45
C GLY A 187 -0.49 -15.47 -1.71
N ASN A 188 0.75 -15.78 -2.07
CA ASN A 188 1.94 -15.17 -1.46
C ASN A 188 2.73 -14.41 -2.52
N ILE A 189 2.78 -13.08 -2.37
CA ILE A 189 3.46 -12.19 -3.31
C ILE A 189 4.61 -11.50 -2.57
N LYS A 190 5.85 -11.73 -2.99
CA LYS A 190 7.01 -11.14 -2.31
C LYS A 190 7.16 -9.64 -2.63
N HIS A 191 6.89 -9.22 -3.86
CA HIS A 191 7.07 -7.83 -4.27
C HIS A 191 6.06 -7.39 -5.34
N ILE A 192 5.45 -6.23 -5.12
CA ILE A 192 4.70 -5.48 -6.14
C ILE A 192 5.35 -4.11 -6.27
N GLY A 193 5.86 -3.78 -7.45
CA GLY A 193 6.49 -2.48 -7.72
C GLY A 193 5.81 -1.81 -8.90
N ILE A 194 5.18 -0.66 -8.68
CA ILE A 194 4.55 0.11 -9.76
C ILE A 194 5.09 1.54 -9.73
N LYS A 195 5.71 1.94 -10.82
CA LYS A 195 6.28 3.27 -10.98
C LYS A 195 5.48 4.09 -11.99
N ASN A 196 5.69 5.40 -11.89
CA ASN A 196 5.09 6.41 -12.77
C ASN A 196 3.58 6.26 -12.97
N ILE A 197 2.86 5.96 -11.89
CA ILE A 197 1.40 5.79 -11.94
C ILE A 197 0.78 7.13 -12.29
N ARG A 198 -0.03 7.15 -13.36
CA ARG A 198 -0.86 8.28 -13.79
C ARG A 198 -2.24 7.79 -14.24
N TYR A 199 -3.22 8.69 -14.21
CA TYR A 199 -4.54 8.43 -14.78
C TYR A 199 -4.62 9.12 -16.13
N LYS A 200 -5.14 8.42 -17.14
CA LYS A 200 -5.51 9.05 -18.40
C LYS A 200 -6.63 10.07 -18.13
N GLU A 201 -6.62 11.16 -18.88
CA GLU A 201 -7.65 12.20 -18.77
C GLU A 201 -9.07 11.59 -18.90
N GLY A 202 -9.97 12.01 -18.01
CA GLY A 202 -11.34 11.52 -17.96
C GLY A 202 -11.53 10.17 -17.28
N VAL A 203 -10.46 9.50 -16.83
CA VAL A 203 -10.56 8.20 -16.15
C VAL A 203 -10.85 8.37 -14.66
N PRO A 204 -11.90 7.71 -14.13
CA PRO A 204 -12.24 7.78 -12.71
C PRO A 204 -11.22 7.04 -11.84
N LEU A 205 -11.25 7.33 -10.53
CA LEU A 205 -10.43 6.64 -9.54
C LEU A 205 -10.80 5.16 -9.51
N LYS A 206 -9.80 4.36 -9.86
CA LYS A 206 -9.73 2.92 -9.65
C LYS A 206 -8.66 2.66 -8.59
N SER A 207 -8.97 1.93 -7.51
CA SER A 207 -7.94 1.59 -6.51
C SER A 207 -6.75 0.95 -7.20
N ILE A 208 -5.53 1.32 -6.89
CA ILE A 208 -4.35 0.70 -7.50
C ILE A 208 -4.21 -0.76 -7.05
N ALA A 209 -4.47 -1.04 -5.77
CA ALA A 209 -4.33 -2.39 -5.24
C ALA A 209 -5.48 -2.76 -4.28
N TYR A 210 -6.01 -3.96 -4.51
CA TYR A 210 -6.92 -4.66 -3.60
C TYR A 210 -6.28 -5.97 -3.14
N VAL A 211 -5.94 -6.04 -1.86
CA VAL A 211 -5.42 -7.23 -1.20
C VAL A 211 -6.57 -7.91 -0.46
N GLY A 212 -7.20 -8.87 -1.12
CA GLY A 212 -8.33 -9.64 -0.59
C GLY A 212 -7.95 -10.60 0.54
N TYR A 213 -8.94 -11.34 1.05
CA TYR A 213 -8.69 -12.40 2.02
C TYR A 213 -7.82 -13.52 1.43
N ASN A 214 -7.08 -14.21 2.30
CA ASN A 214 -6.05 -15.19 1.98
C ASN A 214 -5.01 -14.67 0.96
N CYS A 215 -4.56 -13.43 1.15
CA CYS A 215 -3.47 -12.87 0.37
C CYS A 215 -2.45 -12.21 1.29
N SER A 216 -1.17 -12.46 1.00
CA SER A 216 -0.04 -11.87 1.72
C SER A 216 0.91 -11.20 0.73
N VAL A 217 1.13 -9.89 0.92
CA VAL A 217 2.10 -9.11 0.16
C VAL A 217 3.24 -8.69 1.08
N ARG A 218 4.47 -9.11 0.80
CA ARG A 218 5.62 -8.77 1.64
C ARG A 218 6.08 -7.33 1.42
N PHE A 219 6.14 -6.87 0.18
CA PHE A 219 6.52 -5.49 -0.12
C PHE A 219 5.72 -4.94 -1.30
N MET A 220 5.11 -3.77 -1.11
CA MET A 220 4.41 -3.04 -2.16
C MET A 220 5.02 -1.63 -2.27
N ASP A 221 5.59 -1.28 -3.42
CA ASP A 221 6.20 0.04 -3.70
C ASP A 221 5.44 0.73 -4.82
N LEU A 222 4.77 1.84 -4.49
CA LEU A 222 3.95 2.62 -5.42
C LEU A 222 4.53 4.04 -5.55
N HIS A 223 4.78 4.47 -6.79
CA HIS A 223 5.22 5.83 -7.09
C HIS A 223 4.25 6.52 -8.06
N PHE A 224 3.65 7.61 -7.60
CA PHE A 224 2.69 8.41 -8.37
C PHE A 224 3.36 9.57 -9.11
N ALA A 225 3.26 9.58 -10.44
CA ALA A 225 3.74 10.66 -11.28
C ALA A 225 2.64 11.71 -11.49
N ASN A 226 2.30 12.44 -10.42
CA ASN A 226 1.23 13.45 -10.42
C ASN A 226 -0.14 12.84 -10.82
N ALA A 227 -0.54 11.77 -10.13
CA ALA A 227 -1.78 11.07 -10.40
C ALA A 227 -3.00 11.89 -9.94
N ALA A 228 -3.91 12.17 -10.86
CA ALA A 228 -5.15 12.91 -10.62
C ALA A 228 -6.31 12.23 -11.38
N PRO A 229 -7.03 11.29 -10.76
CA PRO A 229 -8.22 10.70 -11.35
C PRO A 229 -9.36 11.72 -11.49
N LEU A 230 -10.30 11.50 -12.40
CA LEU A 230 -11.42 12.41 -12.66
C LEU A 230 -12.38 12.56 -11.47
N ASN A 231 -12.81 11.45 -10.88
CA ASN A 231 -13.79 11.38 -9.80
C ASN A 231 -13.64 10.07 -9.01
N GLY A 232 -14.41 9.89 -7.93
CA GLY A 232 -14.46 8.64 -7.17
C GLY A 232 -14.24 8.83 -5.67
N ALA A 233 -14.51 7.76 -4.91
CA ALA A 233 -14.52 7.79 -3.44
C ALA A 233 -13.73 6.65 -2.79
N GLN A 234 -13.01 5.88 -3.59
CA GLN A 234 -12.32 4.67 -3.13
C GLN A 234 -10.99 4.96 -2.45
N ALA A 235 -10.42 3.91 -1.86
CA ALA A 235 -9.04 3.94 -1.41
C ALA A 235 -8.09 3.71 -2.58
N VAL A 236 -6.87 4.24 -2.54
CA VAL A 236 -5.82 3.90 -3.52
C VAL A 236 -5.26 2.50 -3.25
N VAL A 237 -5.00 2.16 -1.98
CA VAL A 237 -4.66 0.80 -1.53
C VAL A 237 -5.70 0.32 -0.52
N HIS A 238 -6.16 -0.93 -0.67
CA HIS A 238 -7.18 -1.53 0.20
C HIS A 238 -6.78 -2.94 0.62
N THR A 239 -6.88 -3.26 1.92
CA THR A 239 -6.85 -4.63 2.42
C THR A 239 -8.24 -5.06 2.90
N GLU A 240 -8.61 -6.31 2.64
CA GLU A 240 -9.87 -6.88 3.10
C GLU A 240 -9.72 -7.54 4.48
N ARG A 241 -10.78 -7.45 5.29
CA ARG A 241 -10.82 -8.13 6.60
C ARG A 241 -10.90 -9.65 6.45
N ALA A 242 -10.62 -10.37 7.54
CA ALA A 242 -10.97 -11.78 7.64
C ALA A 242 -12.49 -11.95 7.45
N ALA A 243 -12.89 -13.01 6.76
CA ALA A 243 -14.28 -13.27 6.42
C ALA A 243 -14.54 -14.75 6.13
N THR A 244 -15.76 -15.20 6.44
CA THR A 244 -16.32 -16.48 5.99
C THR A 244 -17.33 -16.19 4.89
N GLN A 245 -17.09 -16.68 3.67
CA GLN A 245 -18.03 -16.56 2.57
C GLN A 245 -19.03 -17.73 2.56
N SER A 246 -20.13 -17.57 1.84
CA SER A 246 -21.09 -18.65 1.64
C SER A 246 -20.41 -19.84 0.94
N GLY A 247 -20.42 -21.00 1.58
CA GLY A 247 -19.78 -22.22 1.09
C GLY A 247 -18.35 -22.46 1.61
N ASP A 248 -17.77 -21.53 2.36
CA ASP A 248 -16.47 -21.72 3.00
C ASP A 248 -16.61 -22.69 4.19
N ALA A 249 -15.66 -23.61 4.34
CA ALA A 249 -15.61 -24.53 5.49
C ALA A 249 -14.98 -23.89 6.76
N GLY A 250 -14.64 -22.60 6.72
CA GLY A 250 -13.97 -21.88 7.80
C GLY A 250 -13.72 -20.40 7.46
N GLU A 251 -13.16 -19.64 8.41
CA GLU A 251 -12.82 -18.24 8.19
C GLU A 251 -11.53 -18.11 7.35
N SER A 252 -11.58 -17.27 6.31
CA SER A 252 -10.40 -16.86 5.57
C SER A 252 -9.64 -15.76 6.30
N ALA A 253 -8.32 -15.85 6.32
CA ALA A 253 -7.47 -14.81 6.88
C ALA A 253 -7.64 -13.49 6.12
N GLY A 254 -7.60 -12.36 6.82
CA GLY A 254 -7.62 -11.04 6.17
C GLY A 254 -6.40 -10.81 5.27
N GLY A 255 -6.55 -9.93 4.29
CA GLY A 255 -5.46 -9.51 3.42
C GLY A 255 -4.34 -8.84 4.24
N PHE A 256 -3.09 -9.24 3.98
CA PHE A 256 -1.94 -8.78 4.76
C PHE A 256 -0.91 -8.08 3.88
N ILE A 257 -0.43 -6.93 4.35
CA ILE A 257 0.72 -6.23 3.75
C ILE A 257 1.79 -6.05 4.84
N ASP A 258 2.97 -6.65 4.66
CA ASP A 258 4.07 -6.42 5.61
C ASP A 258 4.59 -4.99 5.48
N THR A 259 4.99 -4.58 4.28
CA THR A 259 5.50 -3.23 4.05
C THR A 259 4.86 -2.58 2.82
N LEU A 260 4.19 -1.44 3.03
CA LEU A 260 3.68 -0.58 1.97
C LEU A 260 4.54 0.68 1.88
N LYS A 261 5.06 1.01 0.70
CA LYS A 261 5.75 2.25 0.40
C LYS A 261 4.99 3.05 -0.64
N ILE A 262 4.76 4.33 -0.36
CA ILE A 262 4.12 5.27 -1.27
C ILE A 262 4.96 6.54 -1.40
N SER A 263 5.12 7.02 -2.64
CA SER A 263 5.90 8.21 -2.99
C SER A 263 5.29 8.96 -4.18
N GLY A 264 5.75 10.20 -4.42
CA GLY A 264 5.35 11.01 -5.55
C GLY A 264 4.21 11.98 -5.22
N LYS A 265 3.32 12.25 -6.18
CA LYS A 265 2.18 13.16 -5.99
C LYS A 265 0.85 12.51 -6.38
N PHE A 266 -0.13 12.61 -5.49
CA PHE A 266 -1.51 12.16 -5.71
C PHE A 266 -2.52 13.24 -5.32
N THR A 267 -3.45 13.57 -6.21
CA THR A 267 -4.52 14.55 -5.95
C THR A 267 -5.86 13.84 -5.99
N PHE A 268 -6.59 13.85 -4.87
CA PHE A 268 -7.96 13.34 -4.83
C PHE A 268 -8.89 14.26 -5.62
N PRO A 269 -9.89 13.70 -6.32
CA PRO A 269 -10.78 14.48 -7.17
C PRO A 269 -11.75 15.33 -6.35
N ASN A 270 -12.06 14.89 -5.12
CA ASN A 270 -13.06 15.53 -4.26
C ASN A 270 -12.46 15.80 -2.87
N ALA A 271 -12.71 16.98 -2.32
CA ALA A 271 -12.35 17.29 -0.94
C ALA A 271 -13.18 16.44 0.04
N GLY A 272 -12.55 15.91 1.10
CA GLY A 272 -13.22 15.13 2.14
C GLY A 272 -13.67 13.72 1.71
N ILE A 273 -13.38 13.30 0.47
CA ILE A 273 -13.79 11.99 -0.06
C ILE A 273 -12.58 11.25 -0.61
N GLY A 274 -12.41 9.98 -0.23
CA GLY A 274 -11.35 9.11 -0.73
C GLY A 274 -10.21 8.94 0.29
N ARG A 275 -9.49 7.82 0.17
CA ARG A 275 -8.44 7.44 1.13
C ARG A 275 -7.18 7.05 0.37
N LEU A 276 -5.99 7.41 0.85
CA LEU A 276 -4.79 6.88 0.19
C LEU A 276 -4.66 5.38 0.53
N ILE A 277 -4.87 5.04 1.78
CA ILE A 277 -4.71 3.69 2.31
C ILE A 277 -5.92 3.38 3.17
N TRP A 278 -6.58 2.26 2.90
CA TRP A 278 -7.67 1.73 3.71
C TRP A 278 -7.35 0.32 4.19
N MET A 279 -6.98 0.22 5.46
CA MET A 279 -6.58 -1.04 6.09
C MET A 279 -7.75 -1.61 6.90
N ARG A 280 -8.28 -2.76 6.46
CA ARG A 280 -9.32 -3.52 7.20
C ARG A 280 -8.78 -4.83 7.77
N ALA A 281 -7.48 -5.06 7.62
CA ALA A 281 -6.73 -6.18 8.17
C ALA A 281 -5.32 -5.74 8.60
N LYS A 282 -4.53 -6.68 9.14
CA LYS A 282 -3.22 -6.40 9.74
C LYS A 282 -2.21 -5.92 8.71
N TRP A 283 -1.30 -5.07 9.17
CA TRP A 283 -0.17 -4.55 8.39
C TRP A 283 0.99 -4.21 9.34
N ASN A 284 2.24 -4.33 8.90
CA ASN A 284 3.38 -4.06 9.79
C ASN A 284 3.96 -2.65 9.61
N ARG A 285 4.20 -2.22 8.36
CA ARG A 285 4.92 -0.97 8.06
C ARG A 285 4.30 -0.20 6.91
N ILE A 286 4.18 1.11 7.08
CA ILE A 286 3.85 2.08 6.02
C ILE A 286 5.00 3.08 5.91
N LEU A 287 5.53 3.25 4.71
CA LEU A 287 6.62 4.16 4.37
C LEU A 287 6.06 5.23 3.41
N LEU A 288 5.88 6.45 3.88
CA LEU A 288 5.50 7.60 3.07
C LEU A 288 6.77 8.44 2.84
N ASN A 289 7.23 8.53 1.60
CA ASN A 289 8.53 9.15 1.29
C ASN A 289 8.46 10.05 0.07
N ASN A 290 8.88 11.31 0.20
CA ASN A 290 8.77 12.32 -0.87
C ASN A 290 7.36 12.33 -1.46
N LEU A 291 6.37 12.49 -0.59
CA LEU A 291 4.96 12.30 -0.92
C LEU A 291 4.20 13.62 -0.74
N VAL A 292 3.50 14.03 -1.79
CA VAL A 292 2.51 15.12 -1.74
C VAL A 292 1.12 14.55 -1.98
N VAL A 293 0.19 14.81 -1.07
CA VAL A 293 -1.23 14.44 -1.23
C VAL A 293 -2.11 15.67 -1.10
N GLU A 294 -3.01 15.86 -2.06
CA GLU A 294 -3.95 16.97 -2.09
C GLU A 294 -5.40 16.47 -2.02
N GLY A 295 -6.21 17.06 -1.13
CA GLY A 295 -7.61 16.70 -0.92
C GLY A 295 -7.80 15.34 -0.23
N GLY A 296 -8.99 14.77 -0.41
CA GLY A 296 -9.35 13.47 0.16
C GLY A 296 -9.90 13.54 1.59
N GLU A 297 -10.32 12.39 2.12
CA GLU A 297 -10.74 12.26 3.51
C GLU A 297 -9.53 12.07 4.41
N ARG A 298 -8.75 11.00 4.18
CA ARG A 298 -7.61 10.61 5.03
C ARG A 298 -6.51 9.92 4.24
N ILE A 299 -5.28 10.00 4.74
CA ILE A 299 -4.17 9.24 4.17
C ILE A 299 -4.26 7.78 4.61
N ILE A 300 -4.32 7.53 5.91
CA ILE A 300 -4.41 6.18 6.48
C ILE A 300 -5.73 6.04 7.20
N HIS A 301 -6.55 5.10 6.74
CA HIS A 301 -7.81 4.76 7.36
C HIS A 301 -7.77 3.32 7.86
N GLU A 302 -7.80 3.11 9.18
CA GLU A 302 -8.07 1.79 9.75
C GLU A 302 -9.55 1.63 10.10
N ASN A 303 -10.10 0.44 9.88
CA ASN A 303 -11.46 0.07 10.30
C ASN A 303 -11.47 -1.24 11.08
N LEU A 304 -11.82 -1.18 12.37
CA LEU A 304 -12.14 -2.35 13.21
C LEU A 304 -11.10 -3.49 13.17
N VAL A 305 -9.85 -3.18 12.83
CA VAL A 305 -8.75 -4.12 13.02
C VAL A 305 -8.50 -4.15 14.52
N THR A 306 -8.45 -5.33 15.13
CA THR A 306 -8.09 -5.48 16.54
C THR A 306 -6.71 -6.12 16.65
N GLY A 307 -5.85 -5.54 17.50
CA GLY A 307 -4.52 -6.07 17.79
C GLY A 307 -3.43 -5.78 16.75
N ASN A 308 -3.64 -4.80 15.86
CA ASN A 308 -2.56 -4.32 14.99
C ASN A 308 -1.53 -3.50 15.79
N LYS A 309 -0.26 -3.61 15.43
CA LYS A 309 0.85 -2.81 15.99
C LYS A 309 1.71 -2.26 14.87
N GLY A 310 1.15 -1.30 14.14
CA GLY A 310 1.73 -0.80 12.91
C GLY A 310 2.74 0.32 13.12
N LYS A 311 3.71 0.44 12.21
CA LYS A 311 4.66 1.56 12.18
C LYS A 311 4.52 2.39 10.91
N VAL A 312 4.36 3.69 11.05
CA VAL A 312 4.29 4.65 9.95
C VAL A 312 5.55 5.50 9.96
N PHE A 313 6.25 5.56 8.84
CA PHE A 313 7.42 6.40 8.65
C PHE A 313 7.10 7.44 7.58
N CYS A 314 7.18 8.71 7.95
CA CYS A 314 6.94 9.85 7.06
C CYS A 314 8.25 10.60 6.88
N ASN A 315 8.76 10.66 5.65
CA ASN A 315 9.95 11.42 5.31
C ASN A 315 9.66 12.35 4.12
N ASN A 316 9.76 13.66 4.33
CA ASN A 316 9.42 14.67 3.33
C ASN A 316 7.99 14.47 2.78
N VAL A 317 7.02 14.59 3.67
CA VAL A 317 5.59 14.33 3.37
C VAL A 317 4.80 15.63 3.54
N HIS A 318 3.99 15.96 2.55
CA HIS A 318 3.06 17.09 2.58
C HIS A 318 1.64 16.62 2.29
N VAL A 319 0.72 16.86 3.21
CA VAL A 319 -0.70 16.57 3.05
C VAL A 319 -1.46 17.89 3.11
N LYS A 320 -2.20 18.21 2.05
CA LYS A 320 -2.90 19.50 1.90
C LYS A 320 -4.40 19.31 1.68
N GLY A 321 -5.21 19.87 2.57
CA GLY A 321 -6.68 19.92 2.40
C GLY A 321 -7.41 18.57 2.59
N ALA A 322 -6.71 17.53 3.03
CA ALA A 322 -7.36 16.30 3.50
C ALA A 322 -8.08 16.55 4.82
N SER A 323 -9.15 15.81 5.12
CA SER A 323 -9.83 15.95 6.42
C SER A 323 -8.94 15.55 7.59
N GLY A 324 -8.13 14.50 7.44
CA GLY A 324 -7.15 14.08 8.45
C GLY A 324 -6.00 13.30 7.83
N PHE A 325 -5.05 12.89 8.66
CA PHE A 325 -3.91 12.08 8.24
C PHE A 325 -4.17 10.60 8.52
N CYS A 326 -4.39 10.24 9.79
CA CYS A 326 -4.56 8.85 10.21
C CYS A 326 -5.68 8.71 11.24
N ASN A 327 -6.59 7.75 11.05
CA ASN A 327 -7.42 7.26 12.15
C ASN A 327 -7.08 5.80 12.46
N THR A 328 -7.14 5.46 13.73
CA THR A 328 -6.79 4.12 14.20
C THR A 328 -7.72 3.61 15.28
N TYR A 329 -7.88 2.28 15.28
CA TYR A 329 -8.52 1.48 16.31
C TYR A 329 -7.48 0.66 17.10
N ASN A 330 -6.18 0.87 16.83
CA ASN A 330 -5.08 -0.01 17.23
C ASN A 330 -3.89 0.77 17.81
N GLU A 331 -2.81 0.05 18.10
CA GLU A 331 -1.52 0.65 18.42
C GLU A 331 -0.77 1.04 17.13
N ILE A 332 -0.40 2.32 17.01
CA ILE A 332 0.40 2.84 15.91
C ILE A 332 1.57 3.67 16.46
N GLU A 333 2.75 3.45 15.89
CA GLU A 333 3.92 4.32 16.06
C GLU A 333 4.15 5.11 14.78
N ALA A 334 4.07 6.43 14.85
CA ALA A 334 4.27 7.34 13.72
C ALA A 334 5.57 8.14 13.90
N TYR A 335 6.50 7.98 12.96
CA TYR A 335 7.80 8.65 12.93
C TYR A 335 7.81 9.68 11.81
N HIS A 336 8.00 10.94 12.16
CA HIS A 336 8.02 12.07 11.22
C HIS A 336 9.42 12.67 11.06
N ALA A 337 9.85 12.81 9.81
CA ALA A 337 11.00 13.58 9.38
C ALA A 337 10.53 14.57 8.30
N SER A 338 10.56 15.86 8.60
CA SER A 338 10.11 16.93 7.68
C SER A 338 8.70 16.68 7.14
N THR A 339 7.70 16.61 8.02
CA THR A 339 6.30 16.36 7.63
C THR A 339 5.43 17.60 7.88
N LEU A 340 4.66 18.00 6.87
CA LEU A 340 3.66 19.07 6.93
C LEU A 340 2.26 18.49 6.69
N LEU A 341 1.41 18.55 7.71
CA LEU A 341 0.02 18.06 7.69
C LEU A 341 -0.94 19.24 7.75
N GLU A 342 -1.26 19.82 6.58
CA GLU A 342 -2.27 20.86 6.42
C GLU A 342 -3.67 20.25 6.27
N THR A 343 -4.09 19.49 7.28
CA THR A 343 -5.41 18.85 7.31
C THR A 343 -6.47 19.82 7.84
N THR A 344 -7.74 19.61 7.46
CA THR A 344 -8.84 20.50 7.89
C THR A 344 -9.34 20.20 9.31
N ASP A 345 -9.07 18.99 9.82
CA ASP A 345 -9.26 18.58 11.22
C ASP A 345 -7.90 18.10 11.79
N MET A 346 -7.87 17.72 13.06
CA MET A 346 -6.70 17.11 13.70
C MET A 346 -6.15 15.94 12.87
N PRO A 347 -4.84 15.91 12.57
CA PRO A 347 -4.25 14.90 11.70
C PRO A 347 -4.51 13.46 12.20
N TYR A 348 -4.35 13.21 13.50
CA TYR A 348 -4.57 11.90 14.09
C TYR A 348 -5.91 11.80 14.81
N TRP A 349 -6.53 10.61 14.79
CA TRP A 349 -7.74 10.32 15.55
C TRP A 349 -7.77 8.89 16.12
N THR A 350 -7.81 8.78 17.44
CA THR A 350 -7.99 7.51 18.16
C THR A 350 -9.48 7.16 18.29
N ARG A 351 -9.95 6.13 17.60
CA ARG A 351 -11.39 5.79 17.48
C ARG A 351 -11.92 4.83 18.53
N ASP A 352 -11.05 4.11 19.23
CA ASP A 352 -11.40 3.04 20.17
C ASP A 352 -10.65 3.20 21.49
N ALA A 353 -11.17 2.65 22.59
CA ALA A 353 -10.52 2.69 23.90
C ALA A 353 -9.16 1.96 23.93
N SER A 354 -9.00 0.95 23.07
CA SER A 354 -7.74 0.21 22.90
C SER A 354 -6.75 0.91 21.96
N ALA A 355 -7.17 1.96 21.24
CA ALA A 355 -6.31 2.67 20.30
C ALA A 355 -5.21 3.45 21.04
N VAL A 356 -3.96 3.27 20.60
CA VAL A 356 -2.78 3.95 21.16
C VAL A 356 -1.93 4.51 20.03
N VAL A 357 -1.78 5.82 19.96
CA VAL A 357 -0.90 6.45 18.96
C VAL A 357 0.32 7.04 19.64
N LYS A 358 1.52 6.69 19.17
CA LYS A 358 2.78 7.33 19.59
C LYS A 358 3.34 8.13 18.43
N ILE A 359 3.51 9.43 18.63
CA ILE A 359 3.96 10.35 17.58
C ILE A 359 5.35 10.85 17.92
N TYR A 360 6.29 10.61 17.00
CA TYR A 360 7.71 10.94 17.13
C TYR A 360 8.15 11.90 16.03
N GLY A 361 9.10 12.77 16.36
CA GLY A 361 9.80 13.62 15.39
C GLY A 361 9.04 14.89 14.99
N ALA A 362 9.56 15.57 13.97
CA ALA A 362 9.12 16.90 13.59
C ALA A 362 7.90 16.85 12.65
N VAL A 363 6.74 17.27 13.17
CA VAL A 363 5.48 17.36 12.42
C VAL A 363 4.87 18.74 12.60
N GLN A 364 4.54 19.38 11.49
CA GLN A 364 3.84 20.66 11.47
C GLN A 364 2.38 20.45 11.08
N THR A 365 1.47 21.17 11.73
CA THR A 365 0.03 21.10 11.46
C THR A 365 -0.51 22.48 11.08
N LEU A 366 -1.65 22.51 10.37
CA LEU A 366 -2.30 23.76 10.00
C LEU A 366 -2.60 24.58 11.27
N ASN A 367 -2.10 25.82 11.32
CA ASN A 367 -2.27 26.77 12.42
C ASN A 367 -1.76 26.30 13.80
N GLY A 368 -1.02 25.18 13.88
CA GLY A 368 -0.45 24.68 15.14
C GLY A 368 -1.49 24.33 16.20
N THR A 369 -2.72 23.97 15.84
CA THR A 369 -3.83 23.77 16.80
C THR A 369 -3.81 22.42 17.52
N GLY A 370 -2.76 21.62 17.34
CA GLY A 370 -2.55 20.28 17.89
C GLY A 370 -2.35 19.23 16.81
N VAL A 371 -2.12 17.98 17.21
CA VAL A 371 -1.79 16.87 16.28
C VAL A 371 -2.77 15.69 16.34
N CYS A 372 -3.48 15.49 17.46
CA CYS A 372 -4.31 14.31 17.67
C CYS A 372 -5.61 14.64 18.41
N ARG A 373 -6.72 14.16 17.88
CA ARG A 373 -8.04 14.12 18.54
C ARG A 373 -8.21 12.80 19.29
N ILE A 374 -8.66 12.89 20.54
CA ILE A 374 -9.00 11.72 21.35
C ILE A 374 -10.50 11.44 21.24
N GLY A 375 -10.88 10.35 20.57
CA GLY A 375 -12.25 9.83 20.59
C GLY A 375 -12.53 8.98 21.82
N ALA A 376 -11.73 7.93 22.02
CA ALA A 376 -11.82 7.03 23.19
C ALA A 376 -10.47 6.48 23.68
N GLY A 377 -9.42 6.55 22.85
CA GLY A 377 -8.11 5.94 23.12
C GLY A 377 -7.11 6.88 23.77
N LYS A 378 -5.83 6.64 23.51
CA LYS A 378 -4.71 7.41 24.05
C LYS A 378 -3.75 7.82 22.95
N TYR A 379 -3.12 8.97 23.11
CA TYR A 379 -1.97 9.32 22.30
C TYR A 379 -0.83 9.87 23.16
N TYR A 380 0.39 9.65 22.69
CA TYR A 380 1.62 10.12 23.31
C TYR A 380 2.36 10.98 22.29
N ALA A 381 2.61 12.23 22.65
CA ALA A 381 3.53 13.11 21.93
C ALA A 381 4.94 12.91 22.50
N LYS A 382 5.88 12.49 21.65
CA LYS A 382 7.26 12.18 22.06
C LYS A 382 8.23 13.17 21.40
N GLY A 383 8.43 14.30 22.08
CA GLY A 383 9.36 15.36 21.69
C GLY A 383 8.72 16.75 21.68
N LEU A 384 9.57 17.79 21.63
CA LEU A 384 9.14 19.19 21.58
C LEU A 384 8.62 19.61 20.19
N ASP A 385 8.98 18.85 19.15
CA ASP A 385 8.62 19.16 17.75
C ASP A 385 7.24 18.59 17.35
N VAL A 386 6.49 18.06 18.32
CA VAL A 386 5.12 17.60 18.16
C VAL A 386 4.18 18.65 18.75
N PRO A 387 3.35 19.35 17.95
CA PRO A 387 2.44 20.36 18.46
C PRO A 387 1.31 19.71 19.25
N VAL A 388 1.11 20.14 20.49
CA VAL A 388 0.04 19.62 21.36
C VAL A 388 -0.96 20.71 21.74
N ASN A 389 -2.21 20.28 21.92
CA ASN A 389 -3.28 21.11 22.48
C ASN A 389 -3.64 20.55 23.86
N LEU A 390 -3.11 21.16 24.91
CA LEU A 390 -3.31 20.69 26.30
C LEU A 390 -4.72 20.94 26.85
N THR A 391 -5.48 21.82 26.21
CA THR A 391 -6.79 22.23 26.71
C THR A 391 -7.89 21.30 26.22
N ASP A 392 -7.97 21.08 24.91
CA ASP A 392 -9.07 20.31 24.32
C ASP A 392 -8.72 18.82 24.19
N TYR A 393 -7.44 18.51 23.92
CA TYR A 393 -6.99 17.15 23.59
C TYR A 393 -5.62 16.85 24.20
N PRO A 394 -5.46 16.88 25.54
CA PRO A 394 -4.17 16.68 26.18
C PRO A 394 -3.60 15.27 25.87
N PRO A 395 -2.29 15.15 25.57
CA PRO A 395 -1.64 13.85 25.41
C PRO A 395 -1.63 13.09 26.73
N THR A 396 -1.60 11.77 26.64
CA THR A 396 -1.23 10.91 27.78
C THR A 396 0.25 11.11 28.05
N GLY A 397 0.61 11.35 29.32
CA GLY A 397 1.99 11.51 29.75
C GLY A 397 2.49 10.34 30.57
N ASN A 398 3.76 10.03 30.42
CA ASN A 398 4.55 9.30 31.43
C ASN A 398 5.28 10.32 32.30
N HIS A 399 5.60 9.97 33.56
CA HIS A 399 6.32 10.88 34.46
C HIS A 399 7.57 11.45 33.78
N GLY A 400 7.68 12.78 33.75
CA GLY A 400 8.82 13.47 33.16
C GLY A 400 8.77 13.65 31.64
N ASP A 401 7.74 13.17 30.95
CA ASP A 401 7.52 13.52 29.54
C ASP A 401 7.40 15.05 29.39
N VAL A 402 7.95 15.60 28.30
CA VAL A 402 7.93 17.04 28.01
C VAL A 402 7.32 17.28 26.63
N VAL A 403 6.42 18.25 26.54
CA VAL A 403 5.73 18.66 25.30
C VAL A 403 5.70 20.18 25.16
N PHE A 404 5.42 20.68 23.96
CA PHE A 404 5.24 22.10 23.69
C PHE A 404 3.77 22.40 23.34
N ASN A 405 3.06 23.09 24.23
CA ASN A 405 1.70 23.52 24.00
C ASN A 405 1.67 24.68 23.01
N THR A 406 0.91 24.53 21.94
CA THR A 406 0.78 25.52 20.86
C THR A 406 -0.57 26.25 20.89
N ASN A 407 -1.54 25.78 21.67
CA ASN A 407 -2.84 26.43 21.83
C ASN A 407 -2.83 27.39 23.05
N ALA A 408 -3.03 28.70 22.80
CA ALA A 408 -3.13 29.71 23.86
C ALA A 408 -4.45 29.69 24.64
N THR A 409 -5.45 28.95 24.16
CA THR A 409 -6.77 28.88 24.78
C THR A 409 -6.68 27.98 26.01
N GLY A 410 -6.97 28.51 27.21
CA GLY A 410 -6.98 27.75 28.47
C GLY A 410 -5.60 27.52 29.11
N ASN A 411 -4.57 27.24 28.31
CA ASN A 411 -3.19 27.06 28.77
C ASN A 411 -2.26 28.05 28.04
N THR A 412 -1.21 28.53 28.73
CA THR A 412 -0.20 29.39 28.10
C THR A 412 0.56 28.60 27.02
N ILE A 413 0.94 29.27 25.93
CA ILE A 413 1.85 28.68 24.94
C ILE A 413 3.22 28.48 25.61
N GLY A 414 3.78 27.27 25.55
CA GLY A 414 5.06 27.00 26.20
C GLY A 414 5.35 25.52 26.43
N ARG A 415 6.44 25.26 27.14
CA ARG A 415 6.90 23.90 27.50
C ARG A 415 6.17 23.42 28.75
N TYR A 416 5.65 22.20 28.69
CA TYR A 416 4.98 21.55 29.82
C TYR A 416 5.65 20.22 30.12
N GLN A 417 5.74 19.87 31.40
CA GLN A 417 6.22 18.57 31.87
C GLN A 417 5.07 17.81 32.54
N TYR A 418 4.99 16.51 32.29
CA TYR A 418 3.96 15.67 32.91
C TYR A 418 4.39 15.23 34.31
N ASN A 419 3.57 15.56 35.30
CA ASN A 419 3.72 15.12 36.67
C ASN A 419 2.76 13.96 36.95
N SER A 420 3.30 12.76 37.12
CA SER A 420 2.48 11.57 37.40
C SER A 420 1.89 11.54 38.81
N ALA A 421 2.40 12.34 39.76
CA ALA A 421 1.90 12.32 41.14
C ALA A 421 0.50 12.93 41.23
N ASN A 422 0.19 13.92 40.41
CA ASN A 422 -1.13 14.56 40.29
C ASN A 422 -1.81 14.29 38.95
N SER A 423 -1.15 13.57 38.03
CA SER A 423 -1.63 13.27 36.68
C SER A 423 -1.91 14.53 35.83
N THR A 424 -1.11 15.58 36.00
CA THR A 424 -1.30 16.86 35.28
C THR A 424 -0.08 17.27 34.45
N TRP A 425 -0.34 18.07 33.42
CA TRP A 425 0.69 18.79 32.67
C TRP A 425 0.94 20.14 33.34
N GLU A 426 2.17 20.38 33.80
CA GLU A 426 2.56 21.59 34.50
C GLU A 426 3.44 22.45 33.59
N LEU A 427 3.16 23.76 33.52
CA LEU A 427 3.97 24.70 32.77
C LEU A 427 5.38 24.69 33.37
N GLN A 428 6.38 24.43 32.53
CA GLN A 428 7.77 24.51 32.92
C GLN A 428 8.14 25.99 33.03
N ASN A 429 7.83 26.60 34.17
CA ASN A 429 8.40 27.89 34.55
C ASN A 429 9.90 27.68 34.68
N ARG A 430 10.68 28.14 33.70
CA ARG A 430 12.13 28.25 33.83
C ARG A 430 12.46 29.40 34.79
N GLU A 431 12.16 29.20 36.06
CA GLU A 431 13.08 29.64 37.09
C GLU A 431 13.79 28.38 37.57
N ASN A 432 15.12 28.43 37.71
CA ASN A 432 15.84 27.37 38.39
C ASN A 432 15.23 27.25 39.80
N ILE A 433 14.35 26.28 40.03
CA ILE A 433 13.86 26.00 41.38
C ILE A 433 15.04 25.34 42.09
N SER A 434 15.92 26.18 42.63
CA SER A 434 16.90 25.76 43.61
C SER A 434 16.11 25.23 44.80
N GLN A 435 16.26 23.94 45.07
CA GLN A 435 15.77 23.38 46.32
C GLN A 435 16.62 23.98 47.44
N SER A 436 16.11 25.04 48.07
CA SER A 436 16.72 25.61 49.28
C SER A 436 16.34 24.72 50.47
N PRO A 437 17.31 24.29 51.30
CA PRO A 437 17.01 23.64 52.57
C PRO A 437 16.07 24.52 53.39
N SER A 438 15.02 23.93 53.99
CA SER A 438 14.14 24.65 54.93
C SER A 438 14.88 25.08 56.20
N ASP A 439 16.05 24.49 56.44
CA ASP A 439 16.95 24.80 57.54
C ASP A 439 18.35 25.09 56.97
N THR A 440 18.76 26.35 57.04
CA THR A 440 20.09 26.81 56.58
C THR A 440 21.23 26.34 57.48
N SER A 441 20.94 25.68 58.61
CA SER A 441 21.92 25.09 59.53
C SER A 441 22.07 23.57 59.37
N ALA A 442 21.27 22.93 58.50
CA ALA A 442 21.33 21.50 58.28
C ALA A 442 22.64 21.09 57.58
N THR A 443 23.41 20.21 58.22
CA THR A 443 24.63 19.61 57.63
C THR A 443 24.32 18.49 56.63
N ILE A 444 23.06 18.07 56.52
CA ILE A 444 22.60 17.04 55.59
C ILE A 444 21.26 17.47 54.99
N TYR A 445 21.21 17.65 53.67
CA TYR A 445 19.99 17.90 52.91
C TYR A 445 19.62 16.65 52.09
N ASN A 446 18.39 16.14 52.25
CA ASN A 446 17.85 15.05 51.43
C ASN A 446 16.94 15.65 50.35
N PRO A 447 17.36 15.70 49.08
CA PRO A 447 16.54 16.20 47.99
C PRO A 447 15.26 15.39 47.85
N VAL A 448 14.16 16.05 47.45
CA VAL A 448 12.95 15.32 47.04
C VAL A 448 13.17 14.79 45.63
N TRP A 449 13.73 13.58 45.55
CA TRP A 449 14.13 12.93 44.29
C TRP A 449 12.96 12.68 43.31
N ASN A 450 11.71 12.66 43.79
CA ASN A 450 10.52 12.37 42.99
C ASN A 450 10.08 13.52 42.05
N ARG A 451 10.83 14.62 41.96
CA ARG A 451 10.47 15.77 41.10
C ARG A 451 11.33 15.95 39.84
N GLY A 452 12.29 15.05 39.57
CA GLY A 452 12.97 14.99 38.25
C GLY A 452 13.70 16.26 37.80
N PHE A 453 14.20 17.10 38.71
CA PHE A 453 14.88 18.36 38.37
C PHE A 453 16.41 18.21 38.29
N ASN A 454 17.06 18.97 37.39
CA ASN A 454 18.51 19.16 37.38
C ASN A 454 18.95 19.88 38.66
N TRP A 455 19.91 19.30 39.36
CA TRP A 455 20.44 19.87 40.60
C TRP A 455 21.72 20.65 40.33
N VAL A 456 21.78 21.92 40.75
CA VAL A 456 23.00 22.74 40.76
C VAL A 456 23.27 23.11 42.21
N GLN A 457 24.24 22.47 42.84
CA GLN A 457 24.77 22.94 44.13
C GLN A 457 25.79 24.04 43.86
N THR A 458 25.63 25.19 44.50
CA THR A 458 26.78 26.05 44.76
C THR A 458 27.21 25.73 46.19
N LEU A 459 28.22 24.90 46.34
CA LEU A 459 28.86 24.68 47.63
C LEU A 459 29.71 25.93 47.93
N THR A 460 29.21 26.82 48.78
CA THR A 460 30.08 27.75 49.50
C THR A 460 30.48 27.09 50.80
N GLN A 461 31.75 26.71 50.93
CA GLN A 461 32.33 26.50 52.24
C GLN A 461 33.74 27.09 52.27
N ASP A 462 33.82 28.32 52.77
CA ASP A 462 34.93 28.73 53.61
C ASP A 462 34.74 28.06 54.98
N VAL A 463 35.56 27.05 55.27
CA VAL A 463 36.22 26.85 56.58
C VAL A 463 37.59 26.24 56.31
#